data_AF-A0A6G1G4J2-F1
#
_entry.id   AF-A0A6G1G4J2-F1
#
_cell.length_a   1.000
_cell.length_b   1.000
_cell.length_c   1.000
_cell.angle_alpha   90.00
_cell.angle_beta   90.00
_cell.angle_gamma   90.00
#
_symmetry.space_group_name_H-M   'P 1'
#
loop_
_entity.id
_entity.type
_entity.pdbx_description
1 polymer ?
#
loop_
_entity_poly.entity_id
_entity_poly.type
_entity_poly.pdbx_seq_one_letter_code
_entity_poly.pdbx_strand_id
1 'polypeptide(L)'
;MGMETSLGPVEYVVAGNNPGEWLEVKRAVLLQSPVLKGWIEDPTTCPFRKDGAIHLDACEPEVVKEVFFQMENGYFERQHGALTYARIYKLALALGLSILGHVALFALKRCSFSAETFLDIAIKAASDGLQDDRDFRDWITETFIDHRGEIKRSHAFSMVITQGSQNTRLLYELLMTCLVSAERDRDINRHGEKGRLSL
;
A
#
# COMPACT_ATOMS: atom_id res chain seq x y z
N MET A 1 23.49 -6.56 -41.41
CA MET A 1 23.61 -5.52 -40.38
C MET A 1 22.35 -5.55 -39.55
N GLY A 2 22.37 -6.32 -38.46
CA GLY A 2 21.25 -6.35 -37.52
C GLY A 2 21.26 -5.06 -36.72
N MET A 3 20.14 -4.35 -36.70
CA MET A 3 19.90 -3.30 -35.72
C MET A 3 19.74 -3.99 -34.37
N GLU A 4 20.79 -4.00 -33.55
CA GLU A 4 20.66 -4.19 -32.11
C GLU A 4 19.89 -2.97 -31.59
N THR A 5 18.59 -3.15 -31.36
CA THR A 5 17.80 -2.18 -30.61
C THR A 5 18.34 -2.15 -29.18
N SER A 6 18.80 -0.98 -28.75
CA SER A 6 19.48 -0.75 -27.47
C SER A 6 18.51 -0.77 -26.27
N LEU A 7 17.65 -1.78 -26.20
CA LEU A 7 16.80 -2.05 -25.05
C LEU A 7 17.61 -3.00 -24.15
N GLY A 8 18.09 -2.49 -23.02
CA GLY A 8 18.86 -3.29 -22.06
C GLY A 8 18.11 -4.56 -21.59
N PRO A 9 18.73 -5.42 -20.78
CA PRO A 9 18.12 -6.68 -20.34
C PRO A 9 16.73 -6.43 -19.72
N VAL A 10 15.77 -7.27 -20.07
CA VAL A 10 14.40 -7.25 -19.54
C VAL A 10 14.15 -8.48 -18.66
N GLU A 11 13.20 -8.35 -17.75
CA GLU A 11 12.68 -9.44 -16.93
C GLU A 11 11.16 -9.45 -17.05
N TYR A 12 10.55 -10.61 -16.83
CA TYR A 12 9.10 -10.76 -16.90
C TYR A 12 8.49 -10.80 -15.50
N VAL A 13 7.41 -10.05 -15.32
CA VAL A 13 6.59 -10.05 -14.11
C VAL A 13 5.18 -10.51 -14.46
N VAL A 14 4.64 -11.43 -13.67
CA VAL A 14 3.26 -11.90 -13.77
C VAL A 14 2.50 -11.38 -12.54
N ALA A 15 1.34 -10.78 -12.75
CA ALA A 15 0.50 -10.24 -11.70
C ALA A 15 -0.82 -11.01 -11.61
N GLY A 16 -1.26 -11.31 -10.40
CA GLY A 16 -2.49 -12.07 -10.15
C GLY A 16 -2.40 -13.52 -10.62
N ASN A 17 -3.54 -14.21 -10.59
CA ASN A 17 -3.66 -15.61 -11.04
C ASN A 17 -4.04 -15.72 -12.52
N ASN A 18 -3.65 -14.75 -13.37
CA ASN A 18 -3.98 -14.76 -14.79
C ASN A 18 -2.79 -15.31 -15.60
N PRO A 19 -2.76 -16.62 -15.90
CA PRO A 19 -1.73 -17.20 -16.76
C PRO A 19 -1.88 -16.65 -18.18
N GLY A 20 -1.08 -15.65 -18.53
CA GLY A 20 -1.03 -15.09 -19.89
C GLY A 20 -0.66 -13.62 -20.00
N GLU A 21 -0.76 -12.85 -18.91
CA GLU A 21 -0.42 -11.43 -18.93
C GLU A 21 0.97 -11.19 -18.32
N TRP A 22 2.00 -11.41 -19.15
CA TRP A 22 3.39 -11.21 -18.78
C TRP A 22 3.73 -9.74 -19.04
N LEU A 23 4.11 -9.03 -17.98
CA LEU A 23 4.62 -7.67 -18.07
C LEU A 23 6.12 -7.73 -18.31
N GLU A 24 6.56 -7.25 -19.48
CA GLU A 24 7.97 -7.03 -19.76
C GLU A 24 8.43 -5.75 -19.04
N VAL A 25 9.41 -5.88 -18.15
CA VAL A 25 9.97 -4.76 -17.39
C VAL A 25 11.47 -4.70 -17.59
N LYS A 26 11.99 -3.50 -17.89
CA LYS A 26 13.44 -3.29 -17.98
C LYS A 26 14.10 -3.65 -16.65
N ARG A 27 15.15 -4.46 -16.68
CA ARG A 27 15.89 -4.87 -15.48
C ARG A 27 16.36 -3.66 -14.66
N ALA A 28 16.78 -2.59 -15.33
CA ALA A 28 17.18 -1.34 -14.68
C ALA A 28 16.06 -0.72 -13.81
N VAL A 29 14.79 -0.87 -14.19
CA VAL A 29 13.64 -0.43 -13.40
C VAL A 29 13.50 -1.31 -12.17
N LEU A 30 13.50 -2.64 -12.32
CA LEU A 30 13.37 -3.56 -11.20
C LEU A 30 14.49 -3.41 -10.17
N LEU A 31 15.72 -3.12 -10.60
CA LEU A 31 16.88 -2.91 -9.72
C LEU A 31 16.76 -1.65 -8.83
N GLN A 32 15.79 -0.77 -9.07
CA GLN A 32 15.49 0.36 -8.16
C GLN A 32 14.83 -0.13 -6.85
N SER A 33 14.16 -1.28 -6.86
CA SER A 33 13.63 -1.91 -5.66
C SER A 33 14.72 -2.74 -4.98
N PRO A 34 15.04 -2.51 -3.70
CA PRO A 34 16.01 -3.33 -2.98
C PRO A 34 15.56 -4.79 -2.86
N VAL A 35 14.24 -5.03 -2.76
CA VAL A 35 13.67 -6.38 -2.68
C VAL A 35 13.82 -7.12 -4.01
N LEU A 36 13.38 -6.50 -5.12
CA LEU A 36 13.49 -7.12 -6.45
C LEU A 36 14.95 -7.28 -6.86
N LYS A 37 15.81 -6.31 -6.52
CA LYS A 37 17.26 -6.43 -6.72
C LYS A 37 17.81 -7.68 -6.04
N GLY A 38 17.48 -7.91 -4.77
CA GLY A 38 17.89 -9.11 -4.05
C GLY A 38 17.43 -10.39 -4.75
N TRP A 39 16.16 -10.44 -5.20
CA TRP A 39 15.62 -11.58 -5.93
C TRP A 39 16.28 -11.84 -7.29
N ILE A 40 16.71 -10.77 -7.98
CA ILE A 40 17.36 -10.85 -9.29
C ILE A 40 18.83 -11.26 -9.15
N GLU A 41 19.53 -10.73 -8.14
CA GLU A 41 20.95 -11.03 -7.88
C GLU A 41 21.14 -12.41 -7.25
N ASP A 42 20.22 -12.84 -6.38
CA ASP A 42 20.18 -14.19 -5.81
C ASP A 42 18.78 -14.82 -5.98
N PRO A 43 18.55 -15.58 -7.07
CA PRO A 43 17.27 -16.21 -7.33
C PRO A 43 16.79 -17.17 -6.24
N THR A 44 17.69 -17.69 -5.40
CA THR A 44 17.31 -18.60 -4.29
C THR A 44 16.55 -17.88 -3.18
N THR A 45 16.68 -16.55 -3.10
CA THR A 45 15.97 -15.69 -2.16
C THR A 45 14.59 -15.26 -2.65
N CYS A 46 14.23 -15.59 -3.90
CA CYS A 46 12.95 -15.22 -4.49
C CYS A 46 11.94 -16.37 -4.34
N PRO A 47 11.04 -16.35 -3.33
CA PRO A 47 10.03 -17.39 -3.17
C PRO A 47 8.96 -17.35 -4.29
N PHE A 48 9.02 -16.33 -5.15
CA PHE A 48 8.01 -16.06 -6.16
C PHE A 48 8.50 -16.25 -7.60
N ARG A 49 9.72 -16.78 -7.80
CA ARG A 49 10.21 -17.05 -9.15
C ARG A 49 9.66 -18.38 -9.67
N LYS A 50 8.87 -18.32 -10.74
CA LYS A 50 8.32 -19.51 -11.43
C LYS A 50 8.40 -19.29 -12.93
N ASP A 51 8.76 -20.33 -13.68
CA ASP A 51 8.82 -20.31 -15.16
C ASP A 51 9.66 -19.15 -15.75
N GLY A 52 10.71 -18.73 -15.02
CA GLY A 52 11.59 -17.63 -15.44
C GLY A 52 11.05 -16.21 -15.15
N ALA A 53 9.86 -16.06 -14.59
CA ALA A 53 9.25 -14.79 -14.25
C ALA A 53 9.15 -14.56 -12.73
N ILE A 54 8.99 -13.32 -12.30
CA ILE A 54 8.64 -12.96 -10.92
C ILE A 54 7.11 -12.93 -10.82
N HIS A 55 6.54 -13.67 -9.87
CA HIS A 55 5.08 -13.79 -9.71
C HIS A 55 4.58 -12.96 -8.52
N LEU A 56 3.73 -11.99 -8.79
CA LEU A 56 3.04 -11.18 -7.78
C LEU A 56 1.57 -11.63 -7.71
N ASP A 57 1.37 -12.90 -7.34
CA ASP A 57 0.08 -13.62 -7.38
C ASP A 57 -1.04 -12.93 -6.58
N ALA A 58 -0.68 -12.25 -5.48
CA ALA A 58 -1.61 -11.55 -4.60
C ALA A 58 -1.89 -10.09 -5.04
N CYS A 59 -1.29 -9.64 -6.13
CA CYS A 59 -1.38 -8.26 -6.61
C CYS A 59 -2.23 -8.17 -7.88
N GLU A 60 -3.05 -7.15 -7.97
CA GLU A 60 -3.88 -6.90 -9.16
C GLU A 60 -3.01 -6.41 -10.32
N PRO A 61 -3.24 -6.89 -11.56
CA PRO A 61 -2.44 -6.49 -12.71
C PRO A 61 -2.32 -4.98 -12.92
N GLU A 62 -3.42 -4.23 -12.70
CA GLU A 62 -3.41 -2.78 -12.84
C GLU A 62 -2.50 -2.09 -11.82
N VAL A 63 -2.45 -2.57 -10.57
CA VAL A 63 -1.60 -2.02 -9.51
C VAL A 63 -0.14 -2.29 -9.82
N VAL A 64 0.18 -3.51 -10.28
CA VAL A 64 1.56 -3.89 -10.64
C VAL A 64 2.06 -3.08 -11.84
N LYS A 65 1.24 -2.94 -12.89
CA LYS A 65 1.57 -2.12 -14.06
C LYS A 65 1.84 -0.68 -13.66
N GLU A 66 0.98 -0.10 -12.82
CA GLU A 66 1.12 1.28 -12.39
C GLU A 66 2.41 1.51 -11.58
N VAL A 67 2.74 0.60 -10.65
CA VAL A 67 3.98 0.70 -9.87
C VAL A 67 5.20 0.69 -10.77
N PHE A 68 5.30 -0.24 -11.72
CA PHE A 68 6.45 -0.29 -12.62
C PHE A 68 6.47 0.86 -13.62
N PHE A 69 5.31 1.29 -14.11
CA PHE A 69 5.20 2.49 -14.94
C PHE A 69 5.74 3.70 -14.19
N GLN A 70 5.35 3.90 -12.93
CA GLN A 70 5.84 5.02 -12.13
C GLN A 70 7.33 4.90 -11.80
N MET A 71 7.84 3.70 -11.53
CA MET A 71 9.29 3.50 -11.33
C MET A 71 10.11 3.85 -12.58
N GLU A 72 9.54 3.63 -13.77
CA GLU A 72 10.19 3.98 -15.03
C GLU A 72 10.07 5.47 -15.38
N ASN A 73 8.90 6.07 -15.13
CA ASN A 73 8.57 7.40 -15.66
C ASN A 73 8.53 8.52 -14.60
N GLY A 74 8.45 8.16 -13.31
CA GLY A 74 8.39 9.10 -12.19
C GLY A 74 7.00 9.71 -11.91
N TYR A 75 5.96 9.29 -12.63
CA TYR A 75 4.58 9.77 -12.46
C TYR A 75 3.55 8.64 -12.68
N PHE A 76 2.32 8.85 -12.21
CA PHE A 76 1.21 7.93 -12.45
C PHE A 76 0.65 8.10 -13.86
N GLU A 77 0.45 7.01 -14.59
CA GLU A 77 -0.07 7.00 -15.97
C GLU A 77 -1.43 7.72 -16.06
N ARG A 78 -2.25 7.58 -15.01
CA ARG A 78 -3.58 8.18 -14.90
C ARG A 78 -3.93 8.48 -13.45
N GLN A 79 -5.04 9.18 -13.24
CA GLN A 79 -5.63 9.27 -11.91
C GLN A 79 -6.37 7.97 -11.56
N HIS A 80 -6.15 7.49 -10.34
CA HIS A 80 -6.79 6.30 -9.82
C HIS A 80 -7.75 6.60 -8.68
N GLY A 81 -8.59 5.63 -8.34
CA GLY A 81 -9.43 5.69 -7.15
C GLY A 81 -8.63 5.49 -5.86
N ALA A 82 -9.23 5.86 -4.73
CA ALA A 82 -8.60 5.73 -3.41
C ALA A 82 -8.14 4.29 -3.11
N LEU A 83 -8.95 3.28 -3.44
CA LEU A 83 -8.59 1.89 -3.21
C LEU A 83 -7.35 1.46 -4.00
N THR A 84 -7.23 1.89 -5.26
CA THR A 84 -6.06 1.61 -6.09
C THR A 84 -4.80 2.26 -5.51
N TYR A 85 -4.86 3.52 -5.08
CA TYR A 85 -3.71 4.17 -4.43
C TYR A 85 -3.30 3.48 -3.12
N ALA A 86 -4.26 3.01 -2.32
CA ALA A 86 -3.95 2.23 -1.11
C ALA A 86 -3.24 0.90 -1.45
N ARG A 87 -3.62 0.25 -2.56
CA ARG A 87 -2.96 -0.97 -3.04
C ARG A 87 -1.58 -0.70 -3.62
N ILE A 88 -1.41 0.39 -4.38
CA ILE A 88 -0.11 0.86 -4.87
C ILE A 88 0.81 1.14 -3.67
N TYR A 89 0.32 1.85 -2.67
CA TYR A 89 1.04 2.14 -1.42
C TYR A 89 1.55 0.85 -0.76
N LYS A 90 0.67 -0.14 -0.57
CA LYS A 90 1.03 -1.45 -0.01
C LYS A 90 2.13 -2.13 -0.81
N LEU A 91 1.96 -2.22 -2.13
CA LEU A 91 2.95 -2.86 -2.99
C LEU A 91 4.29 -2.12 -2.94
N ALA A 92 4.27 -0.79 -2.90
CA ALA A 92 5.46 0.03 -2.75
C ALA A 92 6.26 -0.34 -1.49
N LEU A 93 5.58 -0.43 -0.33
CA LEU A 93 6.22 -0.81 0.92
C LEU A 93 6.79 -2.23 0.86
N ALA A 94 6.02 -3.19 0.32
CA ALA A 94 6.45 -4.58 0.16
C ALA A 94 7.70 -4.72 -0.74
N LEU A 95 7.87 -3.82 -1.70
CA LEU A 95 9.03 -3.77 -2.59
C LEU A 95 10.14 -2.83 -2.09
N GLY A 96 9.99 -2.23 -0.91
CA GLY A 96 10.99 -1.29 -0.35
C GLY A 96 11.11 0.03 -1.12
N LEU A 97 10.05 0.45 -1.82
CA LEU A 97 9.98 1.66 -2.64
C LEU A 97 9.41 2.84 -1.84
N SER A 98 10.16 3.35 -0.86
CA SER A 98 9.68 4.36 0.11
C SER A 98 9.15 5.65 -0.53
N ILE A 99 9.86 6.20 -1.54
CA ILE A 99 9.43 7.41 -2.26
C ILE A 99 8.09 7.16 -2.95
N LEU A 100 7.95 6.01 -3.61
CA LEU A 100 6.72 5.62 -4.29
C LEU A 100 5.57 5.48 -3.30
N GLY A 101 5.84 4.88 -2.13
CA GLY A 101 4.89 4.82 -1.01
C GLY A 101 4.40 6.22 -0.61
N HIS A 102 5.29 7.16 -0.34
CA HIS A 102 4.87 8.52 0.01
C HIS A 102 4.04 9.20 -1.08
N VAL A 103 4.40 9.02 -2.35
CA VAL A 103 3.64 9.58 -3.50
C VAL A 103 2.24 8.97 -3.59
N ALA A 104 2.12 7.65 -3.43
CA ALA A 104 0.83 6.96 -3.43
C ALA A 104 -0.06 7.38 -2.25
N LEU A 105 0.51 7.50 -1.04
CA LEU A 105 -0.23 7.96 0.13
C LEU A 105 -0.67 9.42 -0.01
N PHE A 106 0.18 10.28 -0.60
CA PHE A 106 -0.19 11.66 -0.89
C PHE A 106 -1.34 11.74 -1.89
N ALA A 107 -1.33 10.92 -2.94
CA ALA A 107 -2.42 10.85 -3.90
C ALA A 107 -3.72 10.34 -3.25
N LEU A 108 -3.62 9.29 -2.42
CA LEU A 108 -4.74 8.75 -1.63
C LEU A 108 -5.40 9.81 -0.74
N LYS A 109 -4.59 10.61 -0.02
CA LYS A 109 -5.07 11.71 0.85
C LYS A 109 -5.88 12.77 0.10
N ARG A 110 -5.73 12.87 -1.23
CA ARG A 110 -6.42 13.86 -2.07
C ARG A 110 -7.65 13.29 -2.79
N CYS A 111 -7.90 11.99 -2.68
CA CYS A 111 -9.10 11.40 -3.23
C CYS A 111 -10.34 11.81 -2.42
N SER A 112 -11.43 12.10 -3.12
CA SER A 112 -12.76 12.09 -2.51
C SER A 112 -13.25 10.64 -2.49
N PHE A 113 -13.68 10.15 -1.34
CA PHE A 113 -14.23 8.80 -1.19
C PHE A 113 -15.44 8.80 -0.26
N SER A 114 -16.35 7.85 -0.45
CA SER A 114 -17.51 7.66 0.42
C SER A 114 -17.10 6.95 1.71
N ALA A 115 -17.96 7.01 2.74
CA ALA A 115 -17.80 6.20 3.95
C ALA A 115 -17.63 4.69 3.65
N GLU A 116 -18.30 4.17 2.63
CA GLU A 116 -18.17 2.77 2.20
C GLU A 116 -16.76 2.47 1.67
N THR A 117 -16.27 3.29 0.73
CA THR A 117 -14.91 3.13 0.20
C THR A 117 -13.84 3.26 1.29
N PHE A 118 -14.05 4.20 2.23
CA PHE A 118 -13.16 4.34 3.37
C PHE A 118 -13.11 3.06 4.23
N LEU A 119 -14.27 2.48 4.55
CA LEU A 119 -14.34 1.25 5.35
C LEU A 119 -13.69 0.07 4.64
N ASP A 120 -13.88 -0.05 3.32
CA ASP A 120 -13.22 -1.08 2.52
C ASP A 120 -11.69 -0.96 2.56
N ILE A 121 -11.17 0.26 2.41
CA ILE A 121 -9.73 0.53 2.53
C ILE A 121 -9.24 0.17 3.93
N ALA A 122 -9.95 0.60 4.97
CA ALA A 122 -9.61 0.36 6.36
C ALA A 122 -9.58 -1.14 6.72
N ILE A 123 -10.61 -1.89 6.34
CA ILE A 123 -10.71 -3.34 6.57
C ILE A 123 -9.61 -4.07 5.78
N LYS A 124 -9.40 -3.69 4.52
CA LYS A 124 -8.39 -4.32 3.69
C LYS A 124 -6.98 -4.06 4.23
N ALA A 125 -6.71 -2.83 4.65
CA ALA A 125 -5.47 -2.44 5.29
C ALA A 125 -5.18 -3.25 6.56
N ALA A 126 -6.20 -3.42 7.41
CA ALA A 126 -6.11 -4.23 8.62
C ALA A 126 -5.71 -5.69 8.32
N SER A 127 -6.35 -6.29 7.30
CA SER A 127 -6.06 -7.65 6.84
C SER A 127 -4.65 -7.78 6.25
N ASP A 128 -4.11 -6.67 5.76
CA ASP A 128 -2.85 -6.61 5.03
C ASP A 128 -1.68 -6.17 5.91
N GLY A 129 -1.91 -5.86 7.19
CA GLY A 129 -0.89 -5.41 8.15
C GLY A 129 -0.46 -3.95 7.99
N LEU A 130 -1.17 -3.16 7.18
CA LEU A 130 -0.80 -1.76 6.93
C LEU A 130 -1.02 -0.85 8.16
N GLN A 131 -1.81 -1.28 9.14
CA GLN A 131 -2.01 -0.57 10.41
C GLN A 131 -0.72 -0.42 11.24
N ASP A 132 0.28 -1.27 10.97
CA ASP A 132 1.59 -1.19 11.64
C ASP A 132 2.43 -0.05 11.07
N ASP A 133 2.23 0.32 9.80
CA ASP A 133 2.85 1.49 9.20
C ASP A 133 2.30 2.78 9.82
N ARG A 134 3.21 3.66 10.24
CA ARG A 134 2.85 4.89 10.94
C ARG A 134 2.10 5.88 10.06
N ASP A 135 2.60 6.16 8.87
CA ASP A 135 2.03 7.22 8.02
C ASP A 135 0.64 6.84 7.54
N PHE A 136 0.45 5.55 7.23
CA PHE A 136 -0.85 5.02 6.85
C PHE A 136 -1.84 5.00 8.02
N ARG A 137 -1.39 4.61 9.22
CA ARG A 137 -2.20 4.63 10.44
C ARG A 137 -2.64 6.05 10.81
N ASP A 138 -1.73 7.01 10.72
CA ASP A 138 -2.02 8.42 11.01
C ASP A 138 -3.09 8.94 10.04
N TRP A 139 -2.95 8.61 8.75
CA TRP A 139 -3.97 8.94 7.75
C TRP A 139 -5.35 8.33 8.04
N ILE A 140 -5.42 7.03 8.38
CA ILE A 140 -6.68 6.38 8.74
C ILE A 140 -7.32 7.06 9.96
N THR A 141 -6.50 7.36 10.97
CA THR A 141 -6.97 7.96 12.22
C THR A 141 -7.57 9.33 11.98
N GLU A 142 -6.85 10.20 11.26
CA GLU A 142 -7.32 11.54 10.89
C GLU A 142 -8.62 11.47 10.09
N THR A 143 -8.63 10.64 9.04
CA THR A 143 -9.80 10.48 8.17
C THR A 143 -11.02 9.97 8.94
N PHE A 144 -10.84 8.98 9.83
CA PHE A 144 -11.93 8.47 10.65
C PHE A 144 -12.49 9.54 11.59
N ILE A 145 -11.63 10.35 12.22
CA ILE A 145 -12.04 11.42 13.13
C ILE A 145 -12.85 12.48 12.39
N ASP A 146 -12.37 12.90 11.22
CA ASP A 146 -12.97 13.96 10.40
C ASP A 146 -14.33 13.54 9.86
N HIS A 147 -14.46 12.28 9.42
CA HIS A 147 -15.69 11.74 8.82
C HIS A 147 -16.54 10.90 9.78
N ARG A 148 -16.24 10.86 11.08
CA ARG A 148 -16.88 9.95 12.06
C ARG A 148 -18.40 9.96 12.04
N GLY A 149 -19.01 11.14 11.83
CA GLY A 149 -20.45 11.31 11.84
C GLY A 149 -21.13 10.73 10.60
N GLU A 150 -20.46 10.79 9.46
CA GLU A 150 -20.92 10.17 8.21
C GLU A 150 -20.73 8.65 8.29
N ILE A 151 -19.52 8.21 8.67
CA ILE A 151 -19.17 6.79 8.78
C ILE A 151 -20.15 6.07 9.71
N LYS A 152 -20.38 6.59 10.93
CA LYS A 152 -21.28 5.97 11.91
C LYS A 152 -22.74 5.86 11.44
N ARG A 153 -23.18 6.76 10.56
CA ARG A 153 -24.54 6.76 10.00
C ARG A 153 -24.66 5.98 8.70
N SER A 154 -23.53 5.56 8.11
CA SER A 154 -23.53 4.82 6.86
C SER A 154 -24.13 3.42 7.03
N HIS A 155 -24.85 2.97 6.01
CA HIS A 155 -25.36 1.59 5.97
C HIS A 155 -24.21 0.58 5.98
N ALA A 156 -23.12 0.88 5.27
CA ALA A 156 -21.91 0.06 5.24
C ALA A 156 -21.34 -0.20 6.65
N PHE A 157 -21.21 0.83 7.48
CA PHE A 157 -20.74 0.67 8.86
C PHE A 157 -21.67 -0.20 9.71
N SER A 158 -22.98 0.00 9.59
CA SER A 158 -23.98 -0.83 10.27
C SER A 158 -23.86 -2.30 9.87
N MET A 159 -23.70 -2.57 8.58
CA MET A 159 -23.50 -3.93 8.06
C MET A 159 -22.22 -4.56 8.61
N VAL A 160 -21.10 -3.81 8.60
CA VAL A 160 -19.82 -4.29 9.13
C VAL A 160 -19.94 -4.64 10.61
N ILE A 161 -20.66 -3.88 11.43
CA ILE A 161 -20.78 -4.18 12.88
C ILE A 161 -21.79 -5.31 13.16
N THR A 162 -22.94 -5.28 12.50
CA THR A 162 -24.07 -6.19 12.84
C THR A 162 -23.87 -7.61 12.36
N GLN A 163 -23.09 -7.82 11.31
CA GLN A 163 -22.88 -9.17 10.76
C GLN A 163 -21.89 -10.02 11.57
N GLY A 164 -21.20 -9.46 12.57
CA GLY A 164 -20.27 -10.21 13.45
C GLY A 164 -19.18 -10.96 12.66
N SER A 165 -18.77 -10.41 11.52
CA SER A 165 -17.93 -11.08 10.53
C SER A 165 -16.44 -10.81 10.78
N GLN A 166 -15.58 -11.46 10.00
CA GLN A 166 -14.13 -11.17 9.98
C GLN A 166 -13.85 -9.67 9.77
N ASN A 167 -14.68 -8.97 8.98
CA ASN A 167 -14.53 -7.55 8.73
C ASN A 167 -14.77 -6.72 9.99
N THR A 168 -15.72 -7.12 10.85
CA THR A 168 -15.95 -6.50 12.15
C THR A 168 -14.68 -6.56 13.00
N ARG A 169 -14.07 -7.74 13.08
CA ARG A 169 -12.84 -7.97 13.84
C ARG A 169 -11.68 -7.12 13.30
N LEU A 170 -11.46 -7.12 11.98
CA LEU A 170 -10.41 -6.34 11.34
C LEU A 170 -10.58 -4.84 11.60
N LEU A 171 -11.81 -4.33 11.51
CA LEU A 171 -12.09 -2.94 11.82
C LEU A 171 -11.82 -2.63 13.30
N TYR A 172 -12.19 -3.52 14.23
CA TYR A 172 -11.86 -3.36 15.64
C TYR A 172 -10.35 -3.35 15.90
N GLU A 173 -9.60 -4.28 15.31
CA GLU A 173 -8.13 -4.34 15.43
C GLU A 173 -7.47 -3.04 14.95
N LEU A 174 -7.93 -2.50 13.82
CA LEU A 174 -7.48 -1.21 13.30
C LEU A 174 -7.78 -0.07 14.28
N LEU A 175 -9.03 0.05 14.74
CA LEU A 175 -9.45 1.13 15.64
C LEU A 175 -8.70 1.07 16.98
N MET A 176 -8.47 -0.12 17.52
CA MET A 176 -7.68 -0.30 18.73
C MET A 176 -6.21 0.10 18.52
N THR A 177 -5.62 -0.24 17.38
CA THR A 177 -4.25 0.17 17.04
C THR A 177 -4.13 1.69 16.93
N CYS A 178 -5.12 2.34 16.32
CA CYS A 178 -5.21 3.80 16.23
C CYS A 178 -5.33 4.44 17.62
N LEU A 179 -6.19 3.88 18.49
CA LEU A 179 -6.38 4.37 19.85
C LEU A 179 -5.10 4.28 20.69
N VAL A 180 -4.46 3.11 20.71
CA VAL A 180 -3.22 2.88 21.46
C VAL A 180 -2.10 3.81 20.99
N SER A 181 -2.02 4.05 19.67
CA SER A 181 -1.01 4.96 19.11
C SER A 181 -1.29 6.41 19.50
N ALA A 182 -2.54 6.86 19.43
CA ALA A 182 -2.92 8.21 19.85
C ALA A 182 -2.68 8.45 21.35
N GLU A 183 -2.85 7.43 22.20
CA GLU A 183 -2.51 7.50 23.63
C GLU A 183 -0.99 7.61 23.85
N ARG A 184 -0.19 6.79 23.15
CA ARG A 184 1.28 6.87 23.22
C ARG A 184 1.81 8.25 22.83
N ASP A 185 1.29 8.84 21.76
CA ASP A 185 1.72 10.17 21.32
C ASP A 185 1.37 11.26 22.34
N ARG A 186 0.21 11.15 23.00
CA ARG A 186 -0.16 12.05 24.11
C ARG A 186 0.78 11.94 25.29
N ASP A 187 1.18 10.72 25.67
CA ASP A 187 2.09 10.50 26.79
C ASP A 187 3.50 11.00 26.49
N ILE A 188 4.01 10.75 25.27
CA ILE A 188 5.30 11.31 24.81
C ILE A 188 5.28 12.83 24.88
N ASN A 189 4.21 13.48 24.40
CA ASN A 189 4.10 14.94 24.43
C ASN A 189 3.99 15.49 25.87
N ARG A 190 3.25 14.82 26.76
CA ARG A 190 3.17 15.20 28.19
C ARG A 190 4.50 15.10 28.91
N HIS A 191 5.31 14.10 28.60
CA HIS A 191 6.64 13.94 29.19
C HIS A 191 7.69 14.87 28.55
N GLY A 192 7.56 15.16 27.25
CA GLY A 192 8.39 16.15 26.55
C GLY A 192 8.16 17.59 27.03
N GLU A 193 6.92 17.97 27.35
CA GLU A 193 6.60 19.29 27.93
C GLU A 193 7.09 19.42 29.37
N LYS A 194 6.98 18.37 30.18
CA LYS A 194 7.54 18.36 31.55
C LYS A 194 9.06 18.49 31.57
N GLY A 195 9.77 17.89 30.60
CA GLY A 195 11.22 18.02 30.47
C GLY A 195 11.69 19.40 29.98
N ARG A 196 10.83 20.13 29.25
CA ARG A 196 11.10 21.51 28.80
C ARG A 196 10.80 22.58 29.85
N LEU A 197 9.93 22.30 30.81
CA LEU A 197 9.63 23.19 31.95
C LEU A 197 10.59 22.99 33.14
N SER A 198 11.55 22.05 33.02
CA SER A 198 12.57 21.74 34.02
C SER A 198 14.00 22.11 33.61
N LEU A 199 14.16 22.91 32.55
CA LEU A 199 15.42 23.55 32.15
C LEU A 199 15.26 25.07 32.25
#